data_AF-A0A1C5BZU0-F1
#
_entry.id   AF-A0A1C5BZU0-F1
#
_cell.length_a   1.000
_cell.length_b   1.000
_cell.length_c   1.000
_cell.angle_alpha   90.00
_cell.angle_beta   90.00
_cell.angle_gamma   90.00
#
_symmetry.space_group_name_H-M   'P 1'
#
loop_
_entity.id
_entity.type
_entity.pdbx_description
1 polymer ?
#
loop_
_entity_poly.entity_id
_entity_poly.type
_entity_poly.pdbx_seq_one_letter_code
_entity_poly.pdbx_strand_id
1 'polypeptide(L)'
;MTFGTFACNLLFATAATQHSPTAEEAKMALNKKGSRRITVDGIEYRWRIRRKPSYMQGLCWTPMTYAVEAASGSQPGTTLIVTSGQAHPSNWVGVETEPIRPAHVAASIREARDQGWDPTRVGSPFQLDRSAGFIAQS
;
A
#
# COMPACT_ATOMS: atom_id res chain seq x y z
N MET A 1 -14.46 -53.59 42.13
CA MET A 1 -13.20 -52.82 42.24
C MET A 1 -12.64 -52.65 40.85
N THR A 2 -12.27 -51.42 40.54
CA THR A 2 -12.05 -50.79 39.24
C THR A 2 -10.88 -51.37 38.45
N PHE A 3 -11.10 -51.71 37.18
CA PHE A 3 -10.07 -51.76 36.12
C PHE A 3 -10.81 -51.35 34.83
N GLY A 4 -10.47 -50.30 34.09
CA GLY A 4 -9.17 -49.69 33.89
C GLY A 4 -8.89 -49.72 32.38
N THR A 5 -9.38 -48.71 31.68
CA THR A 5 -9.28 -48.39 30.25
C THR A 5 -7.96 -48.82 29.58
N PHE A 6 -8.04 -49.51 28.43
CA PHE A 6 -6.90 -49.67 27.51
C PHE A 6 -7.22 -49.15 26.11
N ALA A 7 -6.58 -48.01 25.82
CA ALA A 7 -5.98 -47.55 24.57
C ALA A 7 -6.69 -47.84 23.23
N CYS A 8 -7.30 -46.80 22.66
CA CYS A 8 -7.52 -46.68 21.22
C CYS A 8 -6.50 -45.71 20.61
N ASN A 9 -5.59 -46.29 19.84
CA ASN A 9 -4.93 -45.80 18.64
C ASN A 9 -5.19 -44.35 18.16
N LEU A 10 -4.09 -43.61 17.96
CA LEU A 10 -3.47 -43.25 16.67
C LEU A 10 -2.87 -41.83 16.78
N LEU A 11 -1.55 -41.76 16.95
CA LEU A 11 -0.79 -40.54 16.70
C LEU A 11 -0.84 -40.25 15.19
N PHE A 12 -1.74 -39.37 14.76
CA PHE A 12 -1.52 -38.64 13.51
C PHE A 12 -0.58 -37.48 13.82
N ALA A 13 0.71 -37.68 13.56
CA ALA A 13 1.64 -36.58 13.39
C ALA A 13 1.20 -35.80 12.13
N THR A 14 0.48 -34.70 12.32
CA THR A 14 0.24 -33.74 11.25
C THR A 14 1.59 -33.12 10.90
N ALA A 15 2.18 -33.58 9.80
CA ALA A 15 3.30 -32.90 9.18
C ALA A 15 2.89 -31.45 8.97
N ALA A 16 3.53 -30.53 9.70
CA ALA A 16 3.44 -29.11 9.41
C ALA A 16 4.04 -28.92 8.02
N THR A 17 3.18 -28.86 7.01
CA THR A 17 3.53 -28.38 5.68
C THR A 17 4.17 -27.01 5.87
N GLN A 18 5.49 -26.95 5.72
CA GLN A 18 6.21 -25.70 5.63
C GLN A 18 5.67 -25.00 4.39
N HIS A 19 4.78 -24.04 4.61
CA HIS A 19 4.30 -23.13 3.58
C HIS A 19 5.53 -22.31 3.16
N SER A 20 6.13 -22.69 2.02
CA SER A 20 7.12 -21.84 1.37
C SER A 20 6.41 -20.53 1.03
N PRO A 21 6.94 -19.36 1.44
CA PRO A 21 6.32 -18.09 1.13
C PRO A 21 6.26 -17.95 -0.40
N THR A 22 5.06 -18.03 -0.94
CA THR A 22 4.77 -17.83 -2.37
C THR A 22 5.32 -16.45 -2.77
N ALA A 23 5.76 -16.27 -4.02
CA ALA A 23 6.34 -15.03 -4.56
C ALA A 23 5.45 -13.76 -4.46
N GLU A 24 4.31 -13.85 -3.78
CA GLU A 24 3.40 -12.77 -3.38
C GLU A 24 3.80 -12.12 -2.05
N GLU A 25 4.45 -12.85 -1.12
CA GLU A 25 4.99 -12.30 0.13
C GLU A 25 6.35 -11.62 -0.07
N ALA A 26 7.03 -11.96 -1.17
CA ALA A 26 8.11 -11.14 -1.68
C ALA A 26 7.52 -9.97 -2.45
N LYS A 27 7.62 -8.75 -1.88
CA LYS A 27 7.64 -7.43 -2.56
C LYS A 27 6.41 -6.53 -2.36
N MET A 28 6.15 -6.14 -1.11
CA MET A 28 5.53 -4.83 -0.82
C MET A 28 6.59 -3.71 -0.73
N ALA A 29 7.67 -3.84 -1.49
CA ALA A 29 8.70 -2.82 -1.58
C ALA A 29 8.50 -2.02 -2.86
N LEU A 30 8.33 -0.71 -2.74
CA LEU A 30 8.37 0.21 -3.88
C LEU A 30 9.68 0.01 -4.64
N ASN A 31 9.54 -0.37 -5.91
CA ASN A 31 10.69 -0.50 -6.79
C ASN A 31 11.46 0.83 -6.88
N LYS A 32 12.79 0.74 -6.95
CA LYS A 32 13.61 1.96 -6.98
C LYS A 32 13.36 2.80 -8.24
N LYS A 33 13.13 2.15 -9.38
CA LYS A 33 12.88 2.79 -10.68
C LYS A 33 11.50 3.45 -10.73
N GLY A 34 11.44 4.75 -11.02
CA GLY A 34 10.18 5.51 -11.16
C GLY A 34 9.56 5.94 -9.83
N SER A 35 10.29 5.75 -8.73
CA SER A 35 9.93 6.31 -7.43
C SER A 35 10.75 7.58 -7.17
N ARG A 36 10.19 8.48 -6.36
CA ARG A 36 10.77 9.76 -5.97
C ARG A 36 11.05 9.73 -4.48
N ARG A 37 12.10 10.44 -4.04
CA ARG A 37 12.40 10.62 -2.61
C ARG A 37 11.84 11.94 -2.10
N ILE A 38 11.49 11.97 -0.82
CA ILE A 38 11.12 13.17 -0.10
C ILE A 38 11.48 12.99 1.38
N THR A 39 11.91 14.06 2.03
CA THR A 39 12.10 14.09 3.49
C THR A 39 10.96 14.87 4.10
N VAL A 40 10.24 14.27 5.04
CA VAL A 40 9.13 14.91 5.77
C VAL A 40 9.42 14.75 7.24
N ASP A 41 9.52 15.89 7.94
CA ASP A 41 9.72 15.97 9.38
C ASP A 41 10.90 15.11 9.87
N GLY A 42 12.00 15.11 9.09
CA GLY A 42 13.24 14.39 9.38
C GLY A 42 13.28 12.91 8.93
N ILE A 43 12.17 12.35 8.45
CA ILE A 43 12.10 10.96 7.98
C ILE A 43 12.18 10.93 6.45
N GLU A 44 13.06 10.09 5.89
CA GLU A 44 13.13 9.86 4.46
C GLU A 44 12.03 8.89 3.99
N TYR A 45 11.31 9.30 2.95
CA TYR A 45 10.28 8.53 2.29
C TYR A 45 10.57 8.35 0.81
N ARG A 46 9.99 7.30 0.25
CA ARG A 46 9.92 7.02 -1.18
C ARG A 46 8.46 6.97 -1.59
N TRP A 47 8.12 7.63 -2.69
CA TRP A 47 6.75 7.63 -3.21
C TRP A 47 6.70 7.39 -4.71
N ARG A 48 5.57 6.87 -5.18
CA ARG A 48 5.38 6.49 -6.58
C ARG A 48 3.92 6.60 -7.00
N ILE A 49 3.71 7.18 -8.17
CA ILE A 49 2.45 7.09 -8.93
C ILE A 49 2.57 5.94 -9.91
N ARG A 50 1.50 5.17 -10.10
CA ARG A 50 1.46 4.14 -11.16
C ARG A 50 1.61 4.82 -12.53
N ARG A 51 2.37 4.19 -13.44
CA ARG A 51 2.59 4.75 -14.79
C ARG A 51 1.37 4.61 -15.71
N LYS A 52 0.69 3.46 -15.66
CA LYS A 52 -0.51 3.19 -16.46
C LYS A 52 -1.73 3.45 -15.56
N PRO A 53 -2.82 4.07 -16.05
CA PRO A 53 -4.06 4.16 -15.28
C PRO A 53 -4.71 2.78 -15.15
N SER A 54 -5.46 2.55 -14.07
CA SER A 54 -6.45 1.45 -14.08
C SER A 54 -7.53 1.76 -15.13
N TYR A 55 -8.39 0.80 -15.48
CA TYR A 55 -9.48 1.07 -16.41
C TYR A 55 -10.37 2.23 -15.92
N MET A 56 -10.76 2.17 -14.64
CA MET A 56 -11.57 3.21 -13.98
C MET A 56 -10.87 4.58 -13.97
N GLN A 57 -9.56 4.61 -13.73
CA GLN A 57 -8.77 5.84 -13.79
C GLN A 57 -8.57 6.35 -15.24
N GLY A 58 -8.56 5.45 -16.21
CA GLY A 58 -8.43 5.77 -17.63
C GLY A 58 -9.66 6.52 -18.15
N LEU A 59 -10.84 6.16 -17.64
CA LEU A 59 -12.11 6.84 -17.90
C LEU A 59 -12.38 8.02 -16.96
N CYS A 60 -11.47 8.34 -16.04
CA CYS A 60 -11.68 9.36 -15.00
C CYS A 60 -12.93 9.11 -14.13
N TRP A 61 -13.30 7.85 -13.90
CA TRP A 61 -14.37 7.45 -12.97
C TRP A 61 -13.88 7.36 -11.53
N THR A 62 -12.59 7.11 -11.36
CA THR A 62 -11.94 7.16 -10.06
C THR A 62 -10.70 8.04 -10.10
N PRO A 63 -10.37 8.71 -8.99
CA PRO A 63 -9.17 9.50 -8.90
C PRO A 63 -7.90 8.64 -8.97
N MET A 64 -6.76 9.29 -9.23
CA MET A 64 -5.47 8.64 -9.18
C MET A 64 -5.05 8.33 -7.75
N THR A 65 -4.29 7.24 -7.62
CA THR A 65 -3.67 6.83 -6.35
C THR A 65 -2.15 6.85 -6.46
N TYR A 66 -1.50 7.07 -5.32
CA TYR A 66 -0.05 6.93 -5.20
C TYR A 66 0.35 6.27 -3.89
N ALA A 67 1.49 5.59 -3.91
CA ALA A 67 2.01 4.85 -2.78
C ALA A 67 3.20 5.57 -2.15
N VAL A 68 3.34 5.46 -0.83
CA VAL A 68 4.45 6.01 -0.04
C VAL A 68 4.95 4.96 0.95
N GLU A 69 6.26 4.82 1.08
CA GLU A 69 6.95 3.95 2.04
C GLU A 69 8.13 4.69 2.67
N ALA A 70 8.57 4.25 3.86
CA ALA A 70 9.86 4.69 4.40
C ALA A 70 10.99 4.31 3.44
N ALA A 71 11.94 5.22 3.23
CA ALA A 71 13.11 4.96 2.40
C ALA A 71 14.26 4.27 3.16
N SER A 72 14.24 4.37 4.50
CA SER A 72 15.29 3.90 5.40
C SER A 72 14.84 2.64 6.14
N GLY A 73 15.50 1.51 5.88
CA GLY A 73 15.23 0.22 6.50
C GLY A 73 15.61 -0.95 5.58
N SER A 74 16.07 -2.06 6.15
CA SER A 74 16.35 -3.30 5.39
C SER A 74 15.07 -3.99 4.91
N GLN A 75 13.93 -3.72 5.56
CA GLN A 75 12.61 -4.17 5.16
C GLN A 75 11.65 -2.98 4.95
N PRO A 76 10.76 -3.03 3.96
CA PRO A 76 9.66 -2.08 3.86
C PRO A 76 8.69 -2.31 5.03
N GLY A 77 8.33 -1.23 5.73
CA GLY A 77 7.19 -1.24 6.65
C GLY A 77 5.87 -1.04 5.90
N THR A 78 4.84 -0.56 6.59
CA THR A 78 3.50 -0.39 6.05
C THR A 78 3.47 0.70 4.97
N THR A 79 3.09 0.30 3.76
CA THR A 79 2.82 1.21 2.65
C THR A 79 1.59 2.08 2.94
N LEU A 80 1.72 3.39 2.73
CA LEU A 80 0.59 4.31 2.65
C LEU A 80 0.10 4.37 1.20
N ILE A 81 -1.19 4.16 0.98
CA ILE A 81 -1.86 4.37 -0.30
C ILE A 81 -2.76 5.59 -0.16
N VAL A 82 -2.48 6.60 -0.97
CA VAL A 82 -3.26 7.84 -0.98
C VAL A 82 -4.15 7.88 -2.22
N THR A 83 -5.44 8.06 -2.02
CA THR A 83 -6.39 8.45 -3.07
C THR A 83 -6.39 9.97 -3.16
N SER A 84 -5.97 10.53 -4.29
CA SER A 84 -5.90 11.98 -4.47
C SER A 84 -7.22 12.58 -4.96
N GLY A 85 -7.30 13.90 -5.10
CA GLY A 85 -8.40 14.60 -5.77
C GLY A 85 -8.20 14.78 -7.29
N GLN A 86 -7.19 14.15 -7.88
CA GLN A 86 -6.75 14.41 -9.26
C GLN A 86 -7.03 13.21 -10.17
N ALA A 87 -7.35 13.46 -11.46
CA ALA A 87 -7.46 12.42 -12.48
C ALA A 87 -6.09 11.78 -12.79
N HIS A 88 -6.02 10.64 -13.45
CA HIS A 88 -4.71 10.07 -13.81
C HIS A 88 -4.09 10.87 -14.98
N PRO A 89 -2.79 11.26 -14.95
CA PRO A 89 -2.19 12.09 -16.01
C PRO A 89 -2.20 11.45 -17.41
N SER A 90 -2.26 10.12 -17.46
CA SER A 90 -2.39 9.34 -18.71
C SER A 90 -3.80 8.78 -18.92
N ASN A 91 -4.83 9.50 -18.47
CA ASN A 91 -6.23 9.14 -18.74
C ASN A 91 -6.52 9.15 -20.26
N TRP A 92 -7.55 8.43 -20.68
CA TRP A 92 -7.91 8.22 -22.09
C TRP A 92 -8.93 9.23 -22.61
N VAL A 93 -9.54 10.01 -21.71
CA VAL A 93 -10.60 10.97 -22.00
C VAL A 93 -10.08 12.40 -22.17
N GLY A 94 -8.76 12.62 -22.01
CA GLY A 94 -8.11 13.91 -22.26
C GLY A 94 -8.32 14.95 -21.15
N VAL A 95 -8.74 14.55 -19.95
CA VAL A 95 -8.90 15.47 -18.81
C VAL A 95 -7.54 16.00 -18.37
N GLU A 96 -7.39 17.32 -18.36
CA GLU A 96 -6.20 17.96 -17.82
C GLU A 96 -6.09 17.68 -16.32
N THR A 97 -4.89 17.34 -15.88
CA THR A 97 -4.63 16.84 -14.53
C THR A 97 -3.49 17.64 -13.93
N GLU A 98 -3.67 18.15 -12.71
CA GLU A 98 -2.55 18.74 -11.99
C GLU A 98 -1.57 17.66 -11.52
N PRO A 99 -0.27 17.77 -11.83
CA PRO A 99 0.73 16.84 -11.34
C PRO A 99 0.80 16.84 -9.80
N ILE A 100 0.87 15.65 -9.19
CA ILE A 100 1.14 15.53 -7.76
C ILE A 100 2.54 16.06 -7.44
N ARG A 101 2.60 17.14 -6.66
CA ARG A 101 3.82 17.82 -6.22
C ARG A 101 4.34 17.19 -4.92
N PRO A 102 5.65 17.29 -4.62
CA PRO A 102 6.20 16.88 -3.33
C PRO A 102 5.46 17.48 -2.13
N ALA A 103 4.98 18.73 -2.23
CA ALA A 103 4.20 19.37 -1.17
C ALA A 103 2.87 18.63 -0.86
N HIS A 104 2.16 18.14 -1.90
CA HIS A 104 0.94 17.34 -1.70
C HIS A 104 1.27 16.03 -0.99
N VAL A 105 2.38 15.38 -1.36
CA VAL A 105 2.85 14.14 -0.74
C VAL A 105 3.21 14.37 0.73
N ALA A 106 3.92 15.46 1.04
CA ALA A 106 4.27 15.81 2.42
C ALA A 106 3.03 16.05 3.28
N ALA A 107 2.03 16.76 2.76
CA ALA A 107 0.77 16.99 3.47
C ALA A 107 0.03 15.67 3.76
N SER A 108 -0.05 14.77 2.77
CA SER A 108 -0.70 13.46 2.95
C SER A 108 0.07 12.56 3.92
N ILE A 109 1.41 12.63 3.96
CA ILE A 109 2.22 11.92 4.94
C ILE A 109 1.88 12.38 6.35
N ARG A 110 1.86 13.70 6.60
CA ARG A 110 1.54 14.25 7.92
C ARG A 110 0.13 13.85 8.36
N GLU A 111 -0.85 14.01 7.48
CA GLU A 111 -2.23 13.62 7.76
C GLU A 111 -2.35 12.12 8.07
N ALA A 112 -1.69 11.24 7.31
CA ALA A 112 -1.69 9.81 7.61
C ALA A 112 -1.03 9.51 8.96
N ARG A 113 0.08 10.19 9.30
CA ARG A 113 0.76 10.05 10.59
C ARG A 113 -0.16 10.46 11.74
N ASP A 114 -0.88 11.57 11.59
CA ASP A 114 -1.87 12.04 12.57
C ASP A 114 -3.03 11.04 12.72
N GLN A 115 -3.38 10.32 11.66
CA GLN A 115 -4.38 9.24 11.66
C GLN A 115 -3.83 7.86 12.11
N GLY A 116 -2.58 7.80 12.57
CA GLY A 116 -1.99 6.58 13.15
C GLY A 116 -1.24 5.68 12.19
N TRP A 117 -0.93 6.15 10.97
CA TRP A 117 -0.04 5.41 10.08
C TRP A 117 1.37 5.33 10.67
N ASP A 118 1.89 4.12 10.83
CA ASP A 118 3.27 3.85 11.21
C ASP A 118 4.05 3.23 10.04
N PRO A 119 4.98 3.98 9.40
CA PRO A 119 5.74 3.50 8.25
C PRO A 119 6.80 2.46 8.62
N THR A 120 7.06 2.22 9.90
CA THR A 120 8.06 1.24 10.39
C THR A 120 7.43 -0.10 10.75
N ARG A 121 6.13 -0.11 11.08
CA ARG A 121 5.39 -1.32 11.40
C ARG A 121 5.16 -2.13 10.12
N VAL A 122 5.27 -3.45 10.19
CA VAL A 122 4.87 -4.33 9.08
C VAL A 122 3.36 -4.59 9.17
N GLY A 123 2.66 -4.55 8.05
CA GLY A 123 1.22 -4.80 8.03
C GLY A 123 0.55 -4.49 6.70
N SER A 124 -0.79 -4.55 6.70
CA SER A 124 -1.61 -4.18 5.56
C SER A 124 -1.42 -2.71 5.18
N PRO A 125 -1.59 -2.35 3.90
CA PRO A 125 -1.47 -0.96 3.47
C PRO A 125 -2.46 -0.04 4.18
N PHE A 126 -1.96 1.11 4.67
CA PHE A 126 -2.79 2.16 5.25
C PHE A 126 -3.42 2.98 4.13
N GLN A 127 -4.74 3.17 4.16
CA GLN A 127 -5.47 3.94 3.15
C GLN A 127 -5.74 5.35 3.67
N LEU A 128 -5.42 6.36 2.87
CA LEU A 128 -5.82 7.75 3.11
C LEU A 128 -6.62 8.25 1.92
N ASP A 129 -7.85 8.70 2.17
CA ASP A 129 -8.69 9.30 1.14
C ASP A 129 -8.60 10.83 1.19
N ARG A 130 -8.08 11.42 0.10
CA ARG A 130 -8.03 12.86 -0.15
C ARG A 130 -8.71 13.21 -1.47
N SER A 131 -9.72 12.43 -1.86
CA SER A 131 -10.47 12.61 -3.11
C SER A 131 -11.56 13.67 -3.05
N ALA A 132 -11.73 14.35 -1.91
CA ALA A 132 -12.69 15.41 -1.75
C ALA A 132 -12.55 16.46 -2.89
N GLY A 133 -13.66 16.71 -3.60
CA GLY A 133 -13.71 17.62 -4.73
C GLY A 133 -13.37 17.00 -6.10
N PHE A 134 -13.04 15.71 -6.18
CA PHE A 134 -12.90 15.02 -7.46
C PHE A 134 -14.25 14.89 -8.17
N ILE A 135 -14.29 15.26 -9.46
CA ILE A 135 -15.48 15.17 -10.31
C ILE A 135 -15.27 14.04 -11.33
N ALA A 136 -16.00 12.94 -11.15
CA ALA A 136 -15.98 11.83 -12.09
C ALA A 136 -16.57 12.25 -13.44
N GLN A 137 -15.97 11.80 -14.53
CA GLN A 137 -16.48 12.05 -15.88
C GLN A 137 -17.53 10.99 -16.26
N SER A 138 -18.70 11.43 -16.70
CA SER A 138 -19.82 10.56 -17.12
C SER A 138 -19.92 10.46 -18.63
#